data_AF-A0A248L946-F1
#
_entry.id   AF-A0A248L946-F1
#
_cell.length_a   1.000
_cell.length_b   1.000
_cell.length_c   1.000
_cell.angle_alpha   90.00
_cell.angle_beta   90.00
_cell.angle_gamma   90.00
#
_symmetry.space_group_name_H-M   'P 1'
#
loop_
_entity.id
_entity.type
_entity.pdbx_description
1 polymer ?
#
loop_
_entity_poly.entity_id
_entity_poly.type
_entity_poly.pdbx_seq_one_letter_code
_entity_poly.pdbx_strand_id
1 'polypeptide(L)' 'MILFAETDLAVGYKERTASGVYVTIETGDSRTITLVAPVTATDAICDELFVTGMEQLFSGSTDVTEMPVA' A
#
# COMPACT_ATOMS: atom_id res chain seq x y z
N MET A 1 12.94 -7.98 4.52
CA MET A 1 11.96 -7.66 3.45
C MET A 1 12.05 -8.62 2.27
N ILE A 2 10.92 -9.06 1.73
CA ILE A 2 10.78 -9.96 0.57
C ILE A 2 9.81 -9.30 -0.43
N LEU A 3 10.19 -9.18 -1.70
CA LEU A 3 9.28 -8.74 -2.77
C LEU A 3 8.17 -9.78 -2.96
N PHE A 4 6.91 -9.35 -2.95
CA PHE A 4 5.75 -10.24 -3.16
C PHE A 4 4.80 -9.79 -4.27
N ALA A 5 4.79 -8.49 -4.59
CA ALA A 5 4.00 -7.93 -5.67
C ALA A 5 4.87 -6.95 -6.46
N GLU A 6 4.75 -6.97 -7.78
CA GLU A 6 5.38 -6.00 -8.68
C GLU A 6 4.38 -5.68 -9.79
N THR A 7 4.18 -4.39 -10.02
CA THR A 7 3.32 -3.85 -11.05
C THR A 7 4.07 -2.75 -11.79
N ASP A 8 3.51 -2.29 -12.91
CA ASP A 8 4.08 -1.17 -13.68
C ASP A 8 4.14 0.14 -12.87
N LEU A 9 3.29 0.27 -11.84
CA LEU A 9 3.14 1.49 -11.05
C LEU A 9 3.88 1.43 -9.70
N ALA A 10 3.98 0.24 -9.10
CA ALA A 10 4.53 0.06 -7.77
C ALA A 10 5.02 -1.37 -7.49
N VAL A 11 5.95 -1.47 -6.54
CA VAL A 11 6.50 -2.70 -5.97
C VAL A 11 6.07 -2.85 -4.52
N GLY A 12 5.69 -4.06 -4.15
CA GLY A 12 5.22 -4.45 -2.82
C GLY A 12 6.20 -5.39 -2.14
N TYR A 13 6.70 -4.96 -0.99
CA TYR A 13 7.57 -5.72 -0.11
C TYR A 13 6.82 -6.14 1.14
N LYS A 14 7.00 -7.38 1.58
CA LYS A 14 6.48 -7.89 2.84
C LYS A 14 7.60 -8.23 3.81
N GLU A 15 7.37 -7.98 5.08
CA GLU A 15 8.25 -8.36 6.17
C GLU A 15 7.43 -8.87 7.35
N ARG A 16 7.60 -10.14 7.69
CA ARG A 16 6.96 -10.73 8.87
C ARG A 16 7.93 -10.67 10.04
N THR A 17 7.50 -10.04 11.12
CA THR A 17 8.23 -9.95 12.39
C THR A 17 7.39 -10.53 13.52
N ALA A 18 7.94 -10.59 14.74
CA ALA A 18 7.18 -11.00 15.92
C ALA A 18 6.02 -10.04 16.25
N SER A 19 6.08 -8.79 15.78
CA SER A 19 5.08 -7.76 16.03
C SER A 19 3.93 -7.78 15.01
N GLY A 20 4.14 -8.33 13.81
CA GLY A 20 3.14 -8.29 12.74
C GLY A 20 3.72 -8.56 11.35
N VAL A 21 2.85 -8.39 10.35
CA VAL A 21 3.22 -8.39 8.94
C VAL A 21 3.23 -6.95 8.44
N TYR A 22 4.38 -6.51 7.97
CA TYR A 22 4.60 -5.17 7.43
C TYR A 22 4.59 -5.28 5.91
N VAL A 23 3.75 -4.49 5.27
CA VAL A 23 3.64 -4.40 3.81
C VAL A 23 4.05 -3.00 3.41
N THR A 24 5.21 -2.89 2.76
CA THR A 24 5.75 -1.64 2.24
C THR A 24 5.52 -1.60 0.74
N ILE A 25 4.89 -0.53 0.26
CA ILE A 25 4.60 -0.31 -1.16
C ILE A 25 5.39 0.91 -1.58
N GLU A 26 6.18 0.76 -2.64
CA GLU A 26 7.01 1.81 -3.23
C GLU A 26 6.59 2.01 -4.69
N THR A 27 6.26 3.24 -5.05
CA THR A 27 5.84 3.59 -6.41
C THR A 27 7.02 4.03 -7.26
N GLY A 28 6.86 3.95 -8.59
CA GLY A 28 7.89 4.44 -9.53
C GLY A 28 8.23 5.93 -9.37
N ASP A 29 7.30 6.73 -8.84
CA ASP A 29 7.51 8.15 -8.51
C ASP A 29 8.12 8.38 -7.11
N SER A 30 8.68 7.34 -6.49
CA SER A 30 9.34 7.37 -5.16
C SER A 30 8.40 7.70 -3.99
N ARG A 31 7.09 7.48 -4.11
CA ARG A 31 6.20 7.48 -2.95
C ARG A 31 6.29 6.13 -2.26
N THR A 32 6.19 6.15 -0.95
CA THR A 32 6.24 4.92 -0.15
C THR A 32 5.18 4.97 0.94
N ILE A 33 4.45 3.88 1.11
CA ILE A 33 3.53 3.68 2.23
C ILE A 33 3.84 2.34 2.89
N THR A 34 3.71 2.27 4.22
CA THR A 34 3.86 1.02 4.96
C THR A 34 2.60 0.77 5.77
N LEU A 35 2.00 -0.39 5.54
CA LEU A 35 0.82 -0.87 6.24
C LEU A 35 1.20 -2.04 7.13
N VAL A 36 0.50 -2.16 8.27
CA VAL A 36 0.75 -3.21 9.26
C VAL A 36 -0.51 -4.04 9.43
N ALA A 37 -0.34 -5.36 9.35
CA ALA A 37 -1.31 -6.34 9.79
C ALA A 37 -0.82 -7.06 11.06
N PRO A 38 -1.75 -7.53 11.91
CA PRO A 38 -1.41 -8.32 13.09
C PRO A 38 -0.69 -9.62 12.70
N VAL A 39 0.13 -10.15 13.60
CA VAL A 39 0.95 -11.36 13.37
C VAL A 39 0.11 -12.62 13.10
N THR A 40 -1.15 -12.63 13.52
CA THR A 40 -2.12 -13.71 13.30
C THR A 40 -2.73 -13.69 11.90
N ALA A 41 -2.46 -12.65 11.10
CA ALA A 41 -3.01 -12.54 9.76
C ALA A 41 -2.38 -13.55 8.79
N THR A 42 -3.20 -14.10 7.90
CA THR A 42 -2.80 -15.06 6.88
C THR A 42 -2.03 -14.36 5.76
N ASP A 43 -1.33 -15.11 4.90
CA ASP A 43 -0.55 -14.52 3.80
C ASP A 43 -1.41 -13.70 2.82
N ALA A 44 -2.69 -14.06 2.66
CA ALA A 44 -3.66 -13.34 1.84
C ALA A 44 -3.90 -11.89 2.29
N ILE A 45 -3.56 -11.54 3.54
CA ILE A 45 -3.64 -10.14 4.00
C ILE A 45 -2.67 -9.24 3.23
N CYS A 46 -1.57 -9.79 2.72
CA CYS A 46 -0.57 -9.00 2.01
C CYS A 46 -1.14 -8.41 0.73
N ASP A 47 -1.96 -9.18 0.01
CA ASP A 47 -2.65 -8.73 -1.20
C ASP A 47 -3.67 -7.62 -0.89
N GLU A 48 -4.48 -7.78 0.16
CA GLU A 48 -5.45 -6.77 0.58
C GLU A 48 -4.77 -5.47 1.03
N LEU A 49 -3.67 -5.58 1.81
CA LEU A 49 -2.87 -4.42 2.20
C LEU A 49 -2.22 -3.76 0.98
N PHE A 50 -1.75 -4.55 0.01
CA PHE A 50 -1.19 -4.02 -1.23
C PHE A 50 -2.21 -3.18 -1.98
N VAL A 51 -3.41 -3.72 -2.23
CA VAL A 51 -4.50 -3.00 -2.91
C VAL A 51 -4.90 -1.75 -2.13
N THR A 52 -5.10 -1.87 -0.81
CA THR A 52 -5.46 -0.74 0.05
C THR A 52 -4.42 0.38 0.00
N GLY A 53 -3.13 0.04 0.01
CA GLY A 53 -2.07 1.03 -0.04
C GLY A 53 -1.92 1.67 -1.42
N MET A 54 -2.14 0.91 -2.50
CA MET A 54 -2.26 1.46 -3.85
C MET A 54 -3.43 2.45 -3.92
N GLU A 55 -4.61 2.08 -3.41
CA GLU A 55 -5.74 3.00 -3.33
C GLU A 55 -5.38 4.26 -2.52
N GLN A 56 -4.72 4.16 -1.37
CA GLN A 56 -4.31 5.37 -0.63
C GLN A 56 -3.31 6.25 -1.39
N LEU A 57 -2.35 5.65 -2.09
CA LEU A 57 -1.33 6.37 -2.86
C LEU A 57 -1.89 7.05 -4.11
N PHE A 58 -2.87 6.43 -4.77
CA PHE A 58 -3.39 6.87 -6.07
C PHE A 58 -4.78 7.54 -5.96
N SER A 59 -5.60 7.18 -4.97
CA SER A 59 -6.92 7.79 -4.71
C SER A 59 -6.82 9.21 -4.15
N GLY A 60 -5.63 9.64 -3.69
CA GLY A 60 -5.33 11.04 -3.36
C GLY A 60 -5.11 11.95 -4.58
N SER A 61 -5.21 11.43 -5.81
CA SER A 61 -5.10 12.22 -7.05
C SER A 61 -6.46 12.68 -7.61
N THR A 62 -7.56 12.34 -6.94
CA THR A 62 -8.84 13.01 -7.15
C THR A 62 -8.94 14.15 -6.14
N ASP A 63 -8.16 15.21 -6.37
CA ASP A 63 -8.60 16.54 -5.96
C ASP A 63 -9.85 16.81 -6.79
N VAL A 64 -11.02 16.40 -6.28
CA VAL A 64 -12.25 17.09 -6.61
C VAL A 64 -12.08 18.48 -6.04
N THR A 65 -11.43 19.35 -6.80
CA THR A 65 -11.71 20.78 -6.78
C THR A 65 -13.17 20.93 -7.21
N GLU A 66 -14.11 20.52 -6.36
CA GLU A 66 -15.47 21.06 -6.40
C GLU A 66 -15.31 22.53 -6.04
N MET A 67 -15.07 23.36 -7.06
CA MET A 67 -15.23 24.80 -6.95
C MET A 67 -16.65 25.04 -6.41
N PRO A 68 -16.85 25.63 -5.22
CA PRO A 68 -18.15 26.18 -4.91
C PRO A 68 -18.32 27.40 -5.81
N VAL A 69 -19.14 27.26 -6.85
CA VAL A 69 -19.73 28.42 -7.52
C VAL A 69 -20.58 29.17 -6.48
N ALA A 70 -20.14 30.38 -6.12
CA ALA A 70 -20.94 31.37 -5.41
C ALA A 70 -20.48 32.77 -5.81
#